data_AF-A0A4R1UP42-F1
#
_entry.id   AF-A0A4R1UP42-F1
#
_cell.length_a   1.000
_cell.length_b   1.000
_cell.length_c   1.000
_cell.angle_alpha   90.00
_cell.angle_beta   90.00
_cell.angle_gamma   90.00
#
_symmetry.space_group_name_H-M   'P 1'
#
loop_
_entity.id
_entity.type
_entity.pdbx_description
1 polymer ?
#
loop_
_entity_poly.entity_id
_entity_poly.type
_entity_poly.pdbx_seq_one_letter_code
_entity_poly.pdbx_strand_id
1 'polypeptide(L)'
;MPVDLEDPAVIGFANQVNEINAFMAEQDIQPAEWHFAFSRIFGQGDLPDFNWNKGARLYSYGYGESYQQVKKAERKRLSINGEPIAEVDIQASYLTILHHLLGAPPPEADPYDIPGIPRGVVKIWVTITLGNNGFHHRWPKESKQRYAEQSKSEQADLERDHPFKSTQATILEHLPLLKDWPNCAVRWGDLQFLESCAVIDATHRLAMEYGIPALPLHDALLVPVSKANIAKEVLSECFYQKVGIRPKIAIK
;
A
#
# COMPACT_ATOMS: atom_id res chain seq x y z
N MET A 1 -23.13 4.08 -6.30
CA MET A 1 -24.12 3.35 -5.47
C MET A 1 -24.49 4.25 -4.30
N PRO A 2 -25.78 4.36 -3.92
CA PRO A 2 -26.17 5.08 -2.71
C PRO A 2 -25.51 4.42 -1.49
N VAL A 3 -25.03 5.25 -0.55
CA VAL A 3 -24.48 4.77 0.71
C VAL A 3 -25.63 4.61 1.69
N ASP A 4 -25.81 3.42 2.25
CA ASP A 4 -26.70 3.22 3.39
C ASP A 4 -26.02 3.78 4.65
N LEU A 5 -26.56 4.88 5.17
CA LEU A 5 -26.02 5.56 6.35
C LEU A 5 -26.46 4.90 7.66
N GLU A 6 -27.37 3.92 7.60
CA GLU A 6 -27.81 3.14 8.76
C GLU A 6 -27.02 1.81 8.91
N ASP A 7 -26.22 1.44 7.89
CA ASP A 7 -25.36 0.26 7.93
C ASP A 7 -24.31 0.39 9.06
N PRO A 8 -24.29 -0.53 10.06
CA PRO A 8 -23.34 -0.48 11.16
C PRO A 8 -21.87 -0.45 10.73
N ALA A 9 -21.52 -1.11 9.63
CA ALA A 9 -20.16 -1.08 9.09
C ALA A 9 -19.81 0.32 8.57
N VAL A 10 -20.72 0.95 7.82
CA VAL A 10 -20.56 2.32 7.31
C VAL A 10 -20.40 3.31 8.46
N ILE A 11 -21.25 3.21 9.48
CA ILE A 11 -21.15 4.05 10.69
C ILE A 11 -19.80 3.86 11.38
N GLY A 12 -19.35 2.61 11.56
CA GLY A 12 -18.05 2.31 12.16
C GLY A 12 -16.88 2.92 11.39
N PHE A 13 -16.89 2.78 10.05
CA PHE A 13 -15.87 3.37 9.20
C PHE A 13 -15.90 4.90 9.23
N ALA A 14 -17.08 5.51 9.20
CA ALA A 14 -17.23 6.96 9.25
C ALA A 14 -16.74 7.53 10.59
N ASN A 15 -17.09 6.90 11.72
CA ASN A 15 -16.64 7.32 13.04
C ASN A 15 -15.12 7.26 13.16
N GLN A 16 -14.49 6.17 12.72
CA GLN A 16 -13.04 6.02 12.73
C GLN A 16 -12.34 7.14 11.94
N VAL A 17 -12.86 7.48 10.75
CA VAL A 17 -12.31 8.57 9.92
C VAL A 17 -12.52 9.93 10.58
N ASN A 18 -13.69 10.17 11.17
CA ASN A 18 -14.01 11.41 11.86
C ASN A 18 -13.11 11.64 13.07
N GLU A 19 -12.82 10.60 13.85
CA GLU A 19 -11.90 10.67 14.99
C GLU A 19 -10.47 10.96 14.55
N ILE A 20 -9.99 10.30 13.48
CA ILE A 20 -8.68 10.62 12.87
C ILE A 20 -8.66 12.08 12.42
N ASN A 21 -9.68 12.53 11.68
CA ASN A 21 -9.73 13.90 11.15
C ASN A 21 -9.79 14.94 12.27
N ALA A 22 -10.56 14.69 13.34
CA ALA A 22 -10.64 15.58 14.49
C ALA A 22 -9.26 15.75 15.14
N PHE A 23 -8.55 14.64 15.36
CA PHE A 23 -7.19 14.70 15.90
C PHE A 23 -6.20 15.39 14.95
N MET A 24 -6.25 15.08 13.66
CA MET A 24 -5.32 15.62 12.66
C MET A 24 -5.53 17.11 12.40
N ALA A 25 -6.75 17.63 12.61
CA ALA A 25 -7.04 19.06 12.51
C ALA A 25 -6.31 19.92 13.55
N GLU A 26 -5.86 19.32 14.66
CA GLU A 26 -5.08 19.99 15.70
C GLU A 26 -3.56 19.98 15.45
N GLN A 27 -3.12 19.29 14.38
CA GLN A 27 -1.70 19.07 14.09
C GLN A 27 -1.19 20.10 13.08
N ASP A 28 0.05 20.55 13.25
CA ASP A 28 0.73 21.42 12.29
C ASP A 28 1.43 20.57 11.22
N ILE A 29 0.77 20.40 10.07
CA ILE A 29 1.33 19.67 8.93
C ILE A 29 1.81 20.69 7.91
N GLN A 30 3.09 20.68 7.58
CA GLN A 30 3.67 21.58 6.60
C GLN A 30 4.19 20.80 5.39
N PRO A 31 4.01 21.30 4.16
CA PRO A 31 3.21 22.48 3.78
C PRO A 31 1.71 22.30 4.06
N ALA A 32 1.07 23.34 4.63
CA ALA A 32 -0.33 23.30 5.07
C ALA A 32 -1.32 22.97 3.94
N GLU A 33 -0.97 23.25 2.70
CA GLU A 33 -1.80 22.94 1.54
C GLU A 33 -1.85 21.45 1.18
N TRP A 34 -0.93 20.61 1.71
CA TRP A 34 -0.83 19.19 1.30
C TRP A 34 -1.77 18.24 2.04
N HIS A 35 -2.38 18.68 3.14
CA HIS A 35 -3.36 17.90 3.90
C HIS A 35 -4.36 18.81 4.61
N PHE A 36 -5.64 18.44 4.53
CA PHE A 36 -6.74 19.08 5.23
C PHE A 36 -7.61 18.07 5.98
N ALA A 37 -8.01 16.99 5.30
CA ALA A 37 -8.80 15.92 5.88
C ALA A 37 -8.67 14.63 5.07
N PHE A 38 -8.98 13.50 5.70
CA PHE A 38 -9.08 12.21 5.05
C PHE A 38 -10.52 11.88 4.65
N SER A 39 -10.66 11.16 3.54
CA SER A 39 -11.81 10.32 3.23
C SER A 39 -11.38 8.88 3.03
N ARG A 40 -12.26 7.93 3.34
CA ARG A 40 -12.05 6.53 3.03
C ARG A 40 -12.84 6.18 1.78
N ILE A 41 -12.17 5.74 0.71
CA ILE A 41 -12.86 5.36 -0.54
C ILE A 41 -12.69 3.88 -0.83
N PHE A 42 -13.83 3.23 -1.06
CA PHE A 42 -13.94 1.80 -1.33
C PHE A 42 -13.91 1.56 -2.84
N GLY A 43 -13.28 0.46 -3.25
CA GLY A 43 -13.21 0.02 -4.65
C GLY A 43 -14.31 -0.98 -4.99
N GLN A 44 -14.55 -1.22 -6.28
CA GLN A 44 -15.40 -2.32 -6.76
C GLN A 44 -16.81 -2.35 -6.18
N GLY A 45 -17.41 -1.19 -5.90
CA GLY A 45 -18.78 -1.06 -5.37
C GLY A 45 -19.87 -1.44 -6.37
N ASP A 46 -19.49 -1.82 -7.59
CA ASP A 46 -20.34 -2.38 -8.64
C ASP A 46 -20.46 -3.91 -8.58
N LEU A 47 -19.70 -4.59 -7.70
CA LEU A 47 -19.81 -6.03 -7.51
C LEU A 47 -21.14 -6.40 -6.82
N PRO A 48 -21.84 -7.46 -7.28
CA PRO A 48 -23.11 -7.90 -6.69
C PRO A 48 -23.04 -8.28 -5.21
N ASP A 49 -21.87 -8.74 -4.76
CA ASP A 49 -21.58 -9.18 -3.39
C ASP A 49 -20.74 -8.16 -2.60
N PHE A 50 -20.67 -6.91 -3.08
CA PHE A 50 -19.92 -5.85 -2.39
C PHE A 50 -20.47 -5.63 -0.98
N ASN A 51 -19.58 -5.71 0.01
CA ASN A 51 -19.91 -5.52 1.42
C ASN A 51 -18.86 -4.65 2.12
N TRP A 52 -18.51 -3.52 1.51
CA TRP A 52 -17.50 -2.59 2.04
C TRP A 52 -16.14 -3.24 2.30
N ASN A 53 -15.79 -4.27 1.52
CA ASN A 53 -14.66 -5.17 1.76
C ASN A 53 -13.62 -5.14 0.62
N LYS A 54 -13.64 -4.08 -0.21
CA LYS A 54 -12.72 -3.92 -1.34
C LYS A 54 -12.10 -2.52 -1.33
N GLY A 55 -10.78 -2.44 -1.47
CA GLY A 55 -10.07 -1.16 -1.50
C GLY A 55 -9.99 -0.49 -0.13
N ALA A 56 -10.66 0.64 0.07
CA ALA A 56 -10.87 1.28 1.38
C ALA A 56 -9.66 2.00 2.00
N ARG A 57 -8.70 2.48 1.18
CA ARG A 57 -7.60 3.34 1.65
C ARG A 57 -8.11 4.71 2.09
N LEU A 58 -7.34 5.38 2.95
CA LEU A 58 -7.51 6.82 3.20
C LEU A 58 -6.88 7.64 2.09
N TYR A 59 -7.66 8.61 1.61
CA TYR A 59 -7.26 9.61 0.65
C TYR A 59 -7.27 10.96 1.34
N SER A 60 -6.12 11.62 1.32
CA SER A 60 -5.96 12.98 1.83
C SER A 60 -6.45 13.99 0.80
N TYR A 61 -7.33 14.89 1.23
CA TYR A 61 -7.62 16.13 0.53
C TYR A 61 -6.63 17.20 0.97
N GLY A 62 -6.04 17.91 0.01
CA GLY A 62 -5.24 19.11 0.23
C GLY A 62 -5.86 20.29 -0.52
N TYR A 63 -5.40 21.50 -0.21
CA TYR A 63 -5.72 22.72 -0.96
C TYR A 63 -4.84 22.80 -2.21
N GLY A 64 -5.11 21.94 -3.19
CA GLY A 64 -4.30 21.76 -4.40
C GLY A 64 -3.86 20.31 -4.58
N GLU A 65 -2.58 20.03 -4.39
CA GLU A 65 -2.03 18.68 -4.46
C GLU A 65 -1.97 18.03 -3.08
N SER A 66 -2.44 16.79 -2.97
CA SER A 66 -2.34 15.98 -1.75
C SER A 66 -0.92 15.46 -1.59
N TYR A 67 -0.40 15.37 -0.35
CA TYR A 67 0.92 14.78 -0.11
C TYR A 67 1.08 13.37 -0.71
N GLN A 68 -0.02 12.62 -0.88
CA GLN A 68 -0.02 11.30 -1.47
C GLN A 68 0.32 11.31 -2.98
N GLN A 69 0.09 12.42 -3.66
CA GLN A 69 0.35 12.62 -5.10
C GLN A 69 1.73 13.26 -5.35
N VAL A 70 2.22 14.03 -4.38
CA VAL A 70 3.55 14.66 -4.43
C VAL A 70 4.66 13.62 -4.59
N LYS A 71 5.64 13.90 -5.46
CA LYS A 71 6.79 13.01 -5.71
C LYS A 71 7.62 12.76 -4.46
N LYS A 72 8.23 11.57 -4.35
CA LYS A 72 9.03 11.18 -3.17
C LYS A 72 10.13 12.17 -2.78
N ALA A 73 10.79 12.82 -3.75
CA ALA A 73 11.82 13.81 -3.47
C ALA A 73 11.25 15.07 -2.79
N GLU A 74 10.11 15.55 -3.29
CA GLU A 74 9.41 16.72 -2.75
C GLU A 74 8.75 16.42 -1.40
N ARG A 75 8.25 15.20 -1.19
CA ARG A 75 7.68 14.76 0.10
C ARG A 75 8.65 14.88 1.27
N LYS A 76 9.96 14.98 1.05
CA LYS A 76 10.95 15.25 2.11
C LYS A 76 10.76 16.60 2.80
N ARG A 77 10.00 17.52 2.19
CA ARG A 77 9.62 18.80 2.77
C ARG A 77 8.51 18.70 3.80
N LEU A 78 7.85 17.54 3.90
CA LEU A 78 6.84 17.31 4.92
C LEU A 78 7.46 17.41 6.32
N SER A 79 6.81 18.19 7.17
CA SER A 79 7.00 18.13 8.61
C SER A 79 5.65 18.03 9.32
N ILE A 80 5.68 17.44 10.51
CA ILE A 80 4.53 17.34 11.38
C ILE A 80 4.94 17.89 12.74
N ASN A 81 4.24 18.90 13.23
CA ASN A 81 4.53 19.64 14.47
C ASN A 81 5.98 20.14 14.51
N GLY A 82 6.47 20.68 13.38
CA GLY A 82 7.84 21.19 13.23
C GLY A 82 8.92 20.11 13.09
N GLU A 83 8.59 18.82 13.16
CA GLU A 83 9.55 17.72 13.05
C GLU A 83 9.56 17.11 11.63
N PRO A 84 10.72 16.79 11.03
CA PRO A 84 10.76 16.02 9.80
C PRO A 84 10.09 14.65 9.96
N ILE A 85 9.64 14.09 8.84
CA ILE A 85 8.97 12.78 8.80
C ILE A 85 9.95 11.62 8.55
N ALA A 86 9.62 10.46 9.10
CA ALA A 86 10.15 9.15 8.71
C ALA A 86 9.04 8.34 8.01
N GLU A 87 9.43 7.51 7.04
CA GLU A 87 8.53 6.59 6.33
C GLU A 87 8.60 5.19 6.97
N VAL A 88 7.54 4.77 7.64
CA VAL A 88 7.38 3.42 8.23
C VAL A 88 6.60 2.56 7.25
N ASP A 89 7.29 1.71 6.51
CA ASP A 89 6.82 1.05 5.29
C ASP A 89 6.74 -0.48 5.44
N ILE A 90 5.57 -1.06 5.15
CA ILE A 90 5.42 -2.51 5.08
C ILE A 90 6.07 -3.04 3.79
N GLN A 91 7.05 -3.92 3.94
CA GLN A 91 7.71 -4.53 2.79
C GLN A 91 6.83 -5.60 2.16
N ALA A 92 6.57 -5.47 0.85
CA ALA A 92 5.82 -6.46 0.07
C ALA A 92 4.44 -6.79 0.67
N SER A 93 3.70 -5.76 1.13
CA SER A 93 2.40 -5.87 1.79
C SER A 93 1.45 -6.87 1.10
N TYR A 94 1.15 -6.67 -0.19
CA TYR A 94 0.23 -7.53 -0.93
C TYR A 94 0.67 -8.99 -1.02
N LEU A 95 1.96 -9.25 -1.25
CA LEU A 95 2.46 -10.63 -1.29
C LEU A 95 2.34 -11.26 0.10
N THR A 96 2.69 -10.53 1.16
CA THR A 96 2.54 -11.00 2.56
C THR A 96 1.10 -11.37 2.88
N ILE A 97 0.13 -10.52 2.50
CA ILE A 97 -1.31 -10.79 2.66
C ILE A 97 -1.73 -12.01 1.83
N LEU A 98 -1.29 -12.10 0.58
CA LEU A 98 -1.64 -13.19 -0.32
C LEU A 98 -1.10 -14.54 0.18
N HIS A 99 0.11 -14.57 0.74
CA HIS A 99 0.65 -15.76 1.41
C HIS A 99 -0.27 -16.24 2.53
N HIS A 100 -0.71 -15.34 3.41
CA HIS A 100 -1.65 -15.68 4.48
C HIS A 100 -2.99 -16.21 3.94
N LEU A 101 -3.62 -15.47 3.01
CA LEU A 101 -4.93 -15.83 2.47
C LEU A 101 -4.94 -17.17 1.73
N LEU A 102 -3.83 -17.56 1.12
CA LEU A 102 -3.69 -18.84 0.42
C LEU A 102 -3.10 -19.95 1.29
N GLY A 103 -2.86 -19.71 2.58
CA GLY A 103 -2.26 -20.69 3.48
C GLY A 103 -0.82 -21.09 3.10
N ALA A 104 -0.11 -20.22 2.37
CA ALA A 104 1.28 -20.42 1.97
C ALA A 104 2.23 -19.89 3.06
N PRO A 105 3.41 -20.52 3.27
CA PRO A 105 4.37 -20.04 4.25
C PRO A 105 4.85 -18.64 3.89
N PRO A 106 5.04 -17.70 4.85
CA PRO A 106 5.54 -16.37 4.56
C PRO A 106 6.89 -16.39 3.83
N PRO A 107 7.20 -15.36 3.05
CA PRO A 107 8.53 -15.21 2.48
C PRO A 107 9.54 -14.91 3.60
N GLU A 108 10.60 -15.72 3.69
CA GLU A 108 11.70 -15.50 4.66
C GLU A 108 12.60 -14.31 4.25
N ALA A 109 12.72 -14.08 2.93
CA ALA A 109 13.49 -13.01 2.33
C ALA A 109 12.59 -12.00 1.60
N ASP A 110 13.19 -10.99 0.96
CA ASP A 110 12.43 -10.08 0.10
C ASP A 110 11.86 -10.87 -1.10
N PRO A 111 10.52 -10.98 -1.27
CA PRO A 111 9.95 -11.79 -2.34
C PRO A 111 10.19 -11.22 -3.74
N TYR A 112 10.71 -10.00 -3.85
CA TYR A 112 11.14 -9.41 -5.13
C TYR A 112 12.61 -9.69 -5.46
N ASP A 113 13.39 -10.24 -4.53
CA ASP A 113 14.80 -10.55 -4.73
C ASP A 113 14.96 -11.97 -5.30
N ILE A 114 14.86 -12.07 -6.63
CA ILE A 114 14.94 -13.33 -7.38
C ILE A 114 16.29 -13.39 -8.12
N PRO A 115 17.09 -14.44 -7.91
CA PRO A 115 18.37 -14.59 -8.62
C PRO A 115 18.22 -14.48 -10.14
N GLY A 116 19.07 -13.66 -10.76
CA GLY A 116 19.10 -13.47 -12.21
C GLY A 116 18.12 -12.43 -12.76
N ILE A 117 17.22 -11.86 -11.94
CA ILE A 117 16.30 -10.79 -12.37
C ILE A 117 16.43 -9.60 -11.43
N PRO A 118 16.64 -8.37 -11.95
CA PRO A 118 16.67 -7.19 -11.09
C PRO A 118 15.37 -7.04 -10.31
N ARG A 119 15.48 -6.78 -9.00
CA ARG A 119 14.35 -6.58 -8.08
C ARG A 119 13.25 -5.64 -8.62
N GLY A 120 13.64 -4.56 -9.30
CA GLY A 120 12.71 -3.61 -9.92
C GLY A 120 11.84 -4.24 -11.00
N VAL A 121 12.40 -5.15 -11.81
CA VAL A 121 11.70 -5.88 -12.87
C VAL A 121 10.72 -6.89 -12.28
N VAL A 122 11.14 -7.64 -11.25
CA VAL A 122 10.24 -8.54 -10.51
C VAL A 122 9.06 -7.76 -9.94
N LYS A 123 9.33 -6.61 -9.30
CA LYS A 123 8.28 -5.74 -8.75
C LYS A 123 7.32 -5.22 -9.82
N ILE A 124 7.82 -4.84 -11.01
CA ILE A 124 6.97 -4.45 -12.14
C ILE A 124 6.05 -5.60 -12.53
N TRP A 125 6.58 -6.82 -12.73
CA TRP A 125 5.79 -7.98 -13.12
C TRP A 125 4.72 -8.35 -12.09
N VAL A 126 5.07 -8.38 -10.81
CA VAL A 126 4.11 -8.67 -9.73
C VAL A 126 3.03 -7.58 -9.68
N THR A 127 3.40 -6.31 -9.83
CA THR A 127 2.42 -5.19 -9.82
C THR A 127 1.39 -5.34 -10.94
N ILE A 128 1.82 -5.59 -12.18
CA ILE A 128 0.88 -5.75 -13.30
C ILE A 128 0.07 -7.03 -13.19
N THR A 129 0.63 -8.09 -12.58
CA THR A 129 -0.08 -9.35 -12.36
C THR A 129 -1.20 -9.13 -11.35
N LEU A 130 -0.89 -8.62 -10.15
CA LEU A 130 -1.89 -8.41 -9.10
C LEU A 130 -2.96 -7.37 -9.48
N GLY A 131 -2.63 -6.42 -10.36
CA GLY A 131 -3.57 -5.41 -10.86
C GLY A 131 -4.51 -5.89 -11.98
N ASN A 132 -4.38 -7.13 -12.45
CA ASN A 132 -5.19 -7.67 -13.55
C ASN A 132 -5.78 -9.04 -13.19
N ASN A 133 -6.89 -9.44 -13.82
CA ASN A 133 -7.54 -10.72 -13.54
C ASN A 133 -6.84 -11.94 -14.16
N GLY A 134 -5.79 -11.73 -14.94
CA GLY A 134 -5.01 -12.79 -15.57
C GLY A 134 -3.61 -12.32 -15.94
N PHE A 135 -2.81 -13.23 -16.49
CA PHE A 135 -1.48 -12.89 -16.93
C PHE A 135 -1.51 -12.03 -18.20
N HIS A 136 -0.59 -11.06 -18.24
CA HIS A 136 -0.30 -10.36 -19.47
C HIS A 136 0.44 -11.29 -20.45
N HIS A 137 0.40 -10.97 -21.74
CA HIS A 137 1.17 -11.68 -22.77
C HIS A 137 2.48 -10.97 -23.15
N ARG A 138 2.62 -9.70 -22.76
CA ARG A 138 3.74 -8.80 -23.04
C ARG A 138 3.79 -7.69 -21.99
N TRP A 139 4.92 -6.99 -21.87
CA TRP A 139 5.01 -5.82 -21.00
C TRP A 139 4.08 -4.68 -21.46
N PRO A 140 3.22 -4.13 -20.58
CA PRO A 140 2.47 -2.91 -20.84
C PRO A 140 3.39 -1.71 -21.13
N LYS A 141 2.89 -0.70 -21.85
CA LYS A 141 3.67 0.49 -22.22
C LYS A 141 4.19 1.22 -20.99
N GLU A 142 3.34 1.36 -19.98
CA GLU A 142 3.63 2.02 -18.70
C GLU A 142 4.71 1.28 -17.92
N SER A 143 4.76 -0.06 -18.04
CA SER A 143 5.81 -0.88 -17.43
C SER A 143 7.17 -0.63 -18.09
N LYS A 144 7.20 -0.49 -19.42
CA LYS A 144 8.42 -0.16 -20.17
C LYS A 144 8.93 1.23 -19.82
N GLN A 145 8.04 2.22 -19.73
CA GLN A 145 8.38 3.59 -19.31
C GLN A 145 8.95 3.60 -17.89
N ARG A 146 8.29 2.93 -16.94
CA ARG A 146 8.76 2.82 -15.56
C ARG A 146 10.14 2.17 -15.45
N TYR A 147 10.41 1.13 -16.23
CA TYR A 147 11.74 0.51 -16.27
C TYR A 147 12.81 1.47 -16.81
N ALA A 148 12.51 2.20 -17.89
CA ALA A 148 13.44 3.18 -18.46
C ALA A 148 13.76 4.32 -17.47
N GLU A 149 12.75 4.85 -16.78
CA GLU A 149 12.93 5.91 -15.75
C GLU A 149 13.77 5.45 -14.54
N GLN A 150 13.72 4.15 -14.23
CA GLN A 150 14.51 3.55 -13.15
C GLN A 150 15.92 3.17 -13.60
N SER A 151 16.16 3.11 -14.90
CA SER A 151 17.46 2.76 -15.47
C SER A 151 18.37 3.98 -15.55
N LYS A 152 19.67 3.74 -15.38
CA LYS A 152 20.71 4.76 -15.64
C LYS A 152 21.10 4.83 -17.13
N SER A 153 20.59 3.92 -17.95
CA SER A 153 20.92 3.81 -19.37
C SER A 153 19.78 4.37 -20.22
N GLU A 154 20.12 5.30 -21.12
CA GLU A 154 19.19 5.84 -22.13
C GLU A 154 18.74 4.78 -23.14
N GLN A 155 19.46 3.67 -23.25
CA GLN A 155 19.13 2.56 -24.15
C GLN A 155 18.24 1.50 -23.50
N ALA A 156 17.85 1.66 -22.23
CA ALA A 156 17.10 0.66 -21.48
C ALA A 156 15.79 0.29 -22.19
N ASP A 157 15.60 -0.99 -22.47
CA ASP A 157 14.36 -1.52 -23.03
C ASP A 157 13.96 -2.78 -22.29
N LEU A 158 12.81 -2.74 -21.61
CA LEU A 158 12.38 -3.82 -20.73
C LEU A 158 12.17 -5.15 -21.47
N GLU A 159 11.66 -5.12 -22.71
CA GLU A 159 11.41 -6.36 -23.46
C GLU A 159 12.70 -6.99 -23.98
N ARG A 160 13.64 -6.17 -24.45
CA ARG A 160 14.96 -6.62 -24.91
C ARG A 160 15.80 -7.12 -23.74
N ASP A 161 15.83 -6.37 -22.65
CA ASP A 161 16.68 -6.68 -21.48
C ASP A 161 16.09 -7.83 -20.65
N HIS A 162 14.76 -7.90 -20.57
CA HIS A 162 14.01 -8.90 -19.81
C HIS A 162 12.78 -9.39 -20.59
N PRO A 163 12.93 -10.32 -21.55
CA PRO A 163 11.82 -10.81 -22.35
C PRO A 163 10.68 -11.34 -21.48
N PHE A 164 9.44 -10.96 -21.79
CA PHE A 164 8.32 -11.13 -20.87
C PHE A 164 8.11 -12.59 -20.44
N LYS A 165 8.14 -13.52 -21.40
CA LYS A 165 7.83 -14.94 -21.17
C LYS A 165 8.89 -15.65 -20.32
N SER A 166 10.17 -15.43 -20.59
CA SER A 166 11.25 -16.02 -19.77
C SER A 166 11.26 -15.42 -18.37
N THR A 167 11.09 -14.09 -18.26
CA THR A 167 10.99 -13.40 -16.96
C THR A 167 9.83 -13.93 -16.14
N GLN A 168 8.65 -14.09 -16.73
CA GLN A 168 7.48 -14.68 -16.07
C GLN A 168 7.77 -16.11 -15.58
N ALA A 169 8.37 -16.96 -16.42
CA ALA A 169 8.66 -18.34 -16.05
C ALA A 169 9.54 -18.41 -14.79
N THR A 170 10.65 -17.66 -14.77
CA THR A 170 11.56 -17.59 -13.63
C THR A 170 10.89 -17.01 -12.38
N ILE A 171 10.06 -15.96 -12.53
CA ILE A 171 9.31 -15.41 -11.38
C ILE A 171 8.34 -16.44 -10.81
N LEU A 172 7.60 -17.15 -11.65
CA LEU A 172 6.65 -18.17 -11.21
C LEU A 172 7.30 -19.40 -10.58
N GLU A 173 8.55 -19.71 -10.94
CA GLU A 173 9.33 -20.75 -10.24
C GLU A 173 9.63 -20.36 -8.80
N HIS A 174 9.93 -19.09 -8.53
CA HIS A 174 10.27 -18.58 -7.20
C HIS A 174 9.06 -18.12 -6.38
N LEU A 175 7.98 -17.70 -7.05
CA LEU A 175 6.70 -17.29 -6.45
C LEU A 175 5.57 -18.22 -6.92
N PRO A 176 5.59 -19.51 -6.51
CA PRO A 176 4.65 -20.51 -7.00
C PRO A 176 3.18 -20.19 -6.66
N LEU A 177 2.93 -19.39 -5.60
CA LEU A 177 1.58 -18.93 -5.23
C LEU A 177 0.90 -18.10 -6.32
N LEU A 178 1.66 -17.51 -7.25
CA LEU A 178 1.10 -16.72 -8.35
C LEU A 178 0.78 -17.58 -9.58
N LYS A 179 1.18 -18.86 -9.64
CA LYS A 179 0.99 -19.72 -10.83
C LYS A 179 -0.47 -19.84 -11.25
N ASP A 180 -1.38 -19.89 -10.27
CA ASP A 180 -2.82 -20.01 -10.51
C ASP A 180 -3.56 -18.67 -10.36
N TRP A 181 -2.85 -17.54 -10.48
CA TRP A 181 -3.45 -16.21 -10.37
C TRP A 181 -4.72 -16.00 -11.23
N PRO A 182 -4.79 -16.47 -12.50
CA PRO A 182 -6.00 -16.35 -13.31
C PRO A 182 -7.25 -16.97 -12.69
N ASN A 183 -7.10 -18.05 -11.90
CA ASN A 183 -8.21 -18.76 -11.25
C ASN A 183 -8.32 -18.46 -9.75
N CYS A 184 -7.36 -17.72 -9.17
CA CYS A 184 -7.37 -17.35 -7.76
C CYS A 184 -8.67 -16.59 -7.40
N ALA A 185 -9.24 -16.82 -6.22
CA ALA A 185 -10.42 -16.06 -5.78
C ALA A 185 -10.05 -14.65 -5.28
N VAL A 186 -8.84 -14.50 -4.74
CA VAL A 186 -8.34 -13.22 -4.19
C VAL A 186 -8.01 -12.26 -5.33
N ARG A 187 -8.43 -11.00 -5.20
CA ARG A 187 -8.14 -9.93 -6.16
C ARG A 187 -7.53 -8.71 -5.46
N TRP A 188 -7.06 -7.74 -6.25
CA TRP A 188 -6.40 -6.54 -5.73
C TRP A 188 -7.24 -5.81 -4.68
N GLY A 189 -8.57 -5.80 -4.83
CA GLY A 189 -9.48 -5.13 -3.90
C GLY A 189 -9.46 -5.77 -2.51
N ASP A 190 -9.34 -7.10 -2.44
CA ASP A 190 -9.21 -7.84 -1.17
C ASP A 190 -7.90 -7.52 -0.47
N LEU A 191 -6.80 -7.57 -1.23
CA LEU A 191 -5.45 -7.27 -0.71
C LEU A 191 -5.37 -5.83 -0.20
N GLN A 192 -5.91 -4.88 -0.96
CA GLN A 192 -5.96 -3.47 -0.57
C GLN A 192 -6.82 -3.26 0.67
N PHE A 193 -7.94 -3.99 0.80
CA PHE A 193 -8.83 -3.84 1.95
C PHE A 193 -8.16 -4.24 3.25
N LEU A 194 -7.53 -5.42 3.29
CA LEU A 194 -6.84 -5.89 4.49
C LEU A 194 -5.65 -4.99 4.86
N GLU A 195 -4.87 -4.56 3.88
CA GLU A 195 -3.80 -3.58 4.08
C GLU A 195 -4.35 -2.27 4.65
N SER A 196 -5.41 -1.73 4.03
CA SER A 196 -5.98 -0.45 4.45
C SER A 196 -6.52 -0.52 5.86
N CYS A 197 -7.21 -1.60 6.23
CA CYS A 197 -7.68 -1.80 7.59
C CYS A 197 -6.51 -1.80 8.60
N ALA A 198 -5.41 -2.48 8.30
CA ALA A 198 -4.23 -2.48 9.16
C ALA A 198 -3.60 -1.09 9.31
N VAL A 199 -3.44 -0.37 8.20
CA VAL A 199 -2.85 0.98 8.18
C VAL A 199 -3.74 1.98 8.91
N ILE A 200 -5.06 1.95 8.67
CA ILE A 200 -6.03 2.87 9.28
C ILE A 200 -6.15 2.60 10.78
N ASP A 201 -6.23 1.34 11.20
CA ASP A 201 -6.27 1.00 12.62
C ASP A 201 -4.98 1.44 13.33
N ALA A 202 -3.83 1.35 12.66
CA ALA A 202 -2.57 1.88 13.19
C ALA A 202 -2.57 3.41 13.28
N THR A 203 -3.06 4.12 12.27
CA THR A 203 -3.23 5.60 12.31
C THR A 203 -4.16 6.02 13.45
N HIS A 204 -5.30 5.33 13.59
CA HIS A 204 -6.27 5.60 14.62
C HIS A 204 -5.71 5.35 16.02
N ARG A 205 -5.05 4.20 16.25
CA ARG A 205 -4.39 3.92 17.53
C ARG A 205 -3.27 4.89 17.85
N LEU A 206 -2.43 5.25 16.89
CA LEU A 206 -1.38 6.26 17.11
C LEU A 206 -1.98 7.59 17.55
N ALA A 207 -3.07 8.04 16.93
CA ALA A 207 -3.77 9.26 17.30
C ALA A 207 -4.40 9.14 18.70
N MET A 208 -5.22 8.13 18.93
CA MET A 208 -6.09 8.04 20.12
C MET A 208 -5.36 7.54 21.37
N GLU A 209 -4.41 6.61 21.24
CA GLU A 209 -3.72 5.99 22.37
C GLU A 209 -2.37 6.66 22.69
N TYR A 210 -1.70 7.20 21.66
CA TYR A 210 -0.34 7.73 21.80
C TYR A 210 -0.24 9.25 21.56
N GLY A 211 -1.29 9.89 21.05
CA GLY A 211 -1.23 11.30 20.64
C GLY A 211 -0.19 11.55 19.54
N ILE A 212 0.05 10.56 18.68
CA ILE A 212 1.05 10.61 17.60
C ILE A 212 0.34 10.82 16.26
N PRO A 213 0.63 11.92 15.54
CA PRO A 213 0.12 12.11 14.19
C PRO A 213 0.81 11.20 13.18
N ALA A 214 0.01 10.66 12.27
CA ALA A 214 0.46 9.79 11.21
C ALA A 214 -0.30 10.08 9.91
N LEU A 215 0.43 10.21 8.81
CA LEU A 215 -0.11 10.41 7.47
C LEU A 215 0.02 9.10 6.66
N PRO A 216 -1.08 8.39 6.36
CA PRO A 216 -1.06 7.16 5.57
C PRO A 216 -0.59 7.38 4.12
N LEU A 217 0.33 6.56 3.64
CA LEU A 217 0.79 6.55 2.25
C LEU A 217 0.81 5.12 1.73
N HIS A 218 -0.31 4.67 1.15
CA HIS A 218 -0.50 3.28 0.73
C HIS A 218 -0.28 2.30 1.90
N ASP A 219 0.79 1.50 1.84
CA ASP A 219 1.25 0.52 2.82
C ASP A 219 2.24 1.08 3.86
N ALA A 220 2.38 2.40 3.92
CA ALA A 220 3.28 3.10 4.83
C ALA A 220 2.56 4.16 5.69
N LEU A 221 3.21 4.53 6.80
CA LEU A 221 2.87 5.68 7.62
C LEU A 221 4.01 6.69 7.58
N LEU A 222 3.70 7.97 7.31
CA LEU A 222 4.63 9.07 7.53
C LEU A 222 4.35 9.64 8.91
N VAL A 223 5.36 9.64 9.78
CA VAL A 223 5.27 10.06 11.18
C VAL A 223 6.46 10.94 11.54
N PRO A 224 6.40 11.75 12.61
CA PRO A 224 7.59 12.43 13.12
C PRO A 224 8.73 11.44 13.36
N VAL A 225 9.97 11.79 12.98
CA VAL A 225 11.16 10.91 13.07
C VAL A 225 11.30 10.29 14.47
N SER A 226 11.09 11.07 15.52
CA SER A 226 11.15 10.68 16.93
C SER A 226 10.14 9.59 17.31
N LYS A 227 9.09 9.41 16.51
CA LYS A 227 7.98 8.46 16.74
C LYS A 227 8.04 7.22 15.85
N ALA A 228 9.01 7.13 14.94
CA ALA A 228 9.09 6.07 13.94
C ALA A 228 9.09 4.65 14.53
N ASN A 229 9.77 4.42 15.65
CA ASN A 229 9.81 3.10 16.30
C ASN A 229 8.46 2.71 16.90
N ILE A 230 7.77 3.63 17.57
CA ILE A 230 6.43 3.40 18.11
C ILE A 230 5.45 3.11 16.97
N ALA A 231 5.50 3.91 15.90
CA ALA A 231 4.67 3.70 14.72
C ALA A 231 4.92 2.35 14.05
N LYS A 232 6.17 1.89 14.00
CA LYS A 232 6.52 0.55 13.50
C LYS A 232 5.90 -0.56 14.35
N GLU A 233 5.97 -0.46 15.67
CA GLU A 233 5.40 -1.46 16.57
C GLU A 233 3.87 -1.51 16.44
N VAL A 234 3.21 -0.35 16.47
CA VAL A 234 1.74 -0.24 16.32
C VAL A 234 1.30 -0.76 14.95
N LEU A 235 1.98 -0.38 13.87
CA LEU A 235 1.66 -0.87 12.52
C LEU A 235 1.85 -2.38 12.40
N SER A 236 2.94 -2.93 12.96
CA SER A 236 3.18 -4.38 12.97
C SER A 236 2.07 -5.14 13.70
N GLU A 237 1.62 -4.61 14.84
CA GLU A 237 0.58 -5.25 15.64
C GLU A 237 -0.80 -5.15 14.98
N CYS A 238 -1.20 -3.98 14.47
CA CYS A 238 -2.47 -3.83 13.73
C CYS A 238 -2.49 -4.73 12.48
N PHE A 239 -1.37 -4.82 11.76
CA PHE A 239 -1.27 -5.73 10.62
C PHE A 239 -1.39 -7.20 11.04
N TYR A 240 -0.74 -7.60 12.13
CA TYR A 240 -0.89 -8.95 12.67
C TYR A 240 -2.33 -9.26 13.07
N GLN A 241 -3.04 -8.32 13.70
CA GLN A 241 -4.43 -8.51 14.08
C GLN A 241 -5.39 -8.62 12.89
N LYS A 242 -5.11 -7.93 11.77
CA LYS A 242 -5.95 -7.97 10.56
C LYS A 242 -5.61 -9.09 9.60
N VAL A 243 -4.33 -9.40 9.47
CA VAL A 243 -3.82 -10.32 8.44
C VAL A 243 -3.35 -11.62 9.07
N GLY A 244 -3.22 -11.74 10.39
CA GLY A 244 -2.77 -12.98 11.05
C GLY A 244 -1.28 -13.29 10.90
N ILE A 245 -0.49 -12.38 10.31
CA ILE A 245 0.95 -12.55 10.10
C ILE A 245 1.70 -11.25 10.36
N ARG A 246 2.89 -11.34 10.97
CA ARG A 246 3.70 -10.13 11.24
C ARG A 246 4.38 -9.66 9.95
N PRO A 247 4.22 -8.39 9.56
CA PRO A 247 4.89 -7.86 8.38
C PRO A 247 6.36 -7.57 8.67
N LYS A 248 7.18 -7.58 7.62
CA LYS A 248 8.50 -6.96 7.65
C LYS A 248 8.34 -5.46 7.42
N ILE A 249 8.82 -4.63 8.35
CA ILE A 249 8.69 -3.16 8.28
C ILE A 249 10.07 -2.51 8.22
N ALA A 250 10.23 -1.58 7.28
CA ALA A 250 11.39 -0.71 7.16
C ALA A 250 11.07 0.72 7.61
N ILE A 251 12.03 1.36 8.28
CA ILE A 251 11.99 2.80 8.57
C ILE A 251 12.99 3.47 7.64
N LYS A 252 12.59 4.53 6.94
CA LYS A 252 13.40 5.28 5.98
C LYS A 252 13.35 6.77 6.23
#